data_AF-A0A9E6DNJ6-F1
#
_entry.id   AF-A0A9E6DNJ6-F1
#
_cell.length_a   1.000
_cell.length_b   1.000
_cell.length_c   1.000
_cell.angle_alpha   90.00
_cell.angle_beta   90.00
_cell.angle_gamma   90.00
#
_symmetry.space_group_name_H-M   'P 1'
#
loop_
_entity.id
_entity.type
_entity.pdbx_description
1 polymer ?
#
loop_
_entity_poly.entity_id
_entity_poly.type
_entity_poly.pdbx_seq_one_letter_code
_entity_poly.pdbx_strand_id
1 'polypeptide(L)'
;MQVIGFHAGDRKADPFTWMFCGLMQFHLGIRIGALAKAESGYFNPDTMLQAIACGAAMTIDLTDKWDPWTVMTRDIDELRAEYGIAPKPARLTDD
;
A
#
# COMPACT_ATOMS: atom_id res chain seq x y z
N MET A 1 4.09 -7.84 1.23
CA MET A 1 2.66 -7.94 0.88
C MET A 1 1.87 -6.67 1.16
N GLN A 2 2.06 -6.05 2.33
CA GLN A 2 1.34 -4.83 2.72
C GLN A 2 1.40 -3.70 1.69
N VAL A 3 2.57 -3.39 1.11
CA VAL A 3 2.72 -2.32 0.10
C VAL A 3 1.87 -2.60 -1.16
N ILE A 4 1.75 -3.86 -1.59
CA ILE A 4 0.91 -4.22 -2.74
C ILE A 4 -0.57 -4.11 -2.38
N GLY A 5 -0.97 -4.52 -1.18
CA GLY A 5 -2.33 -4.32 -0.69
C GLY A 5 -2.70 -2.83 -0.64
N PHE A 6 -1.80 -1.99 -0.15
CA PHE A 6 -1.96 -0.55 -0.15
C PHE A 6 -2.13 0.01 -1.57
N HIS A 7 -1.25 -0.33 -2.51
CA HIS A 7 -1.40 0.11 -3.90
C HIS A 7 -2.70 -0.36 -4.54
N ALA A 8 -3.17 -1.58 -4.23
CA ALA A 8 -4.45 -2.07 -4.72
C ALA A 8 -5.65 -1.31 -4.11
N GLY A 9 -5.52 -0.73 -2.92
CA GLY A 9 -6.56 0.13 -2.33
C GLY A 9 -6.51 1.58 -2.81
N ASP A 10 -5.31 2.14 -2.96
CA ASP A 10 -5.06 3.54 -3.32
C ASP A 10 -5.44 3.84 -4.77
N ARG A 11 -5.07 2.93 -5.68
CA ARG A 11 -5.30 3.10 -7.12
C ARG A 11 -6.78 3.20 -7.45
N LYS A 12 -7.15 4.28 -8.13
CA LYS A 12 -8.52 4.42 -8.68
C LYS A 12 -8.71 3.66 -9.99
N ALA A 13 -7.61 3.31 -10.67
CA ALA A 13 -7.60 2.53 -11.90
C ALA A 13 -6.97 1.15 -11.70
N ASP A 14 -7.71 0.11 -12.12
CA ASP A 14 -7.28 -1.30 -12.13
C ASP A 14 -6.67 -1.85 -10.81
N PRO A 15 -7.39 -1.75 -9.68
CA PRO A 15 -6.93 -2.27 -8.40
C PRO A 15 -6.84 -3.81 -8.36
N PHE A 16 -7.71 -4.48 -9.12
CA PHE A 16 -7.78 -5.94 -9.16
C PHE A 16 -6.50 -6.57 -9.74
N THR A 17 -5.97 -6.03 -10.84
CA THR A 17 -4.77 -6.58 -11.48
C THR A 17 -3.56 -6.49 -10.54
N TRP A 18 -3.42 -5.41 -9.76
CA TRP A 18 -2.36 -5.29 -8.77
C TRP A 18 -2.46 -6.33 -7.65
N MET A 19 -3.66 -6.53 -7.12
CA MET A 19 -3.91 -7.56 -6.11
C MET A 19 -3.65 -8.95 -6.67
N PHE A 20 -4.15 -9.25 -7.87
CA PHE A 20 -3.99 -10.54 -8.55
C PHE A 20 -2.51 -10.86 -8.81
N CYS A 21 -1.74 -9.88 -9.31
CA CYS A 21 -0.30 -10.07 -9.49
C CYS A 21 0.44 -10.32 -8.17
N GLY A 22 0.04 -9.63 -7.09
CA GLY A 22 0.57 -9.87 -5.74
C GLY A 22 0.30 -11.29 -5.25
N LEU A 23 -0.92 -11.80 -5.43
CA LEU A 23 -1.30 -13.15 -5.07
C LEU A 23 -0.50 -14.19 -5.87
N MET A 24 -0.41 -14.04 -7.19
CA MET A 24 0.38 -14.97 -8.00
C MET A 24 1.86 -14.96 -7.60
N GLN A 25 2.43 -13.79 -7.34
CA GLN A 25 3.85 -13.64 -7.05
C GLN A 25 4.26 -14.16 -5.66
N PHE A 26 3.39 -13.98 -4.66
CA PHE A 26 3.78 -14.18 -3.25
C PHE A 26 2.91 -15.18 -2.46
N HIS A 27 1.81 -15.63 -3.05
CA HIS A 27 1.03 -16.75 -2.55
C HIS A 27 1.31 -18.01 -3.37
N LEU A 28 1.31 -17.91 -4.70
CA LEU A 28 1.52 -19.05 -5.59
C LEU A 28 2.98 -19.25 -6.04
N GLY A 29 3.87 -18.31 -5.73
CA GLY A 29 5.29 -18.40 -6.12
C GLY A 29 5.52 -18.28 -7.64
N ILE A 30 4.57 -17.70 -8.38
CA ILE A 30 4.67 -17.50 -9.83
C ILE A 30 5.33 -16.15 -10.10
N ARG A 31 6.51 -16.16 -10.72
CA ARG A 31 7.24 -14.91 -11.04
C ARG A 31 6.52 -14.13 -12.15
N ILE A 32 5.94 -12.98 -11.78
CA ILE A 32 5.31 -12.04 -12.71
C ILE A 32 6.22 -10.85 -12.99
N GLY A 33 6.95 -10.36 -11.97
CA GLY A 33 7.78 -9.16 -12.08
C GLY A 33 9.28 -9.45 -12.12
N ALA A 34 10.07 -8.55 -12.73
CA ALA A 34 11.53 -8.59 -12.67
C ALA A 34 12.08 -8.13 -11.30
N LEU A 35 11.31 -7.32 -10.55
CA LEU A 35 11.75 -6.60 -9.36
C LEU A 35 11.90 -7.46 -8.10
N ALA A 36 11.07 -8.49 -7.94
CA ALA A 36 11.03 -9.30 -6.72
C ALA A 36 11.26 -10.78 -7.04
N LYS A 37 11.86 -11.53 -6.10
CA LYS A 37 11.88 -13.00 -6.18
C LYS A 37 10.49 -13.53 -5.86
N ALA A 38 10.17 -14.68 -6.45
CA ALA A 38 8.96 -15.40 -6.09
C ALA A 38 9.17 -16.12 -4.76
N GLU A 39 8.29 -15.85 -3.80
CA GLU A 39 8.40 -16.39 -2.45
C GLU A 39 7.01 -16.77 -1.98
N SER A 40 6.84 -17.99 -1.45
CA SER A 40 5.59 -18.47 -0.87
C SER A 40 5.64 -18.40 0.65
N GLY A 41 4.51 -18.13 1.32
CA GLY A 41 4.39 -18.17 2.78
C GLY A 41 4.33 -16.81 3.48
N TYR A 42 4.49 -15.71 2.75
CA TYR A 42 4.42 -14.34 3.30
C TYR A 42 3.03 -13.68 3.16
N PHE A 43 2.02 -14.45 2.74
CA PHE A 43 0.66 -13.97 2.62
C PHE A 43 -0.07 -14.08 3.95
N ASN A 44 -0.21 -12.95 4.64
CA ASN A 44 -1.12 -12.81 5.77
C ASN A 44 -2.38 -12.05 5.29
N PRO A 45 -3.57 -12.69 5.29
CA PRO A 45 -4.79 -12.08 4.77
C PRO A 45 -5.24 -10.86 5.59
N ASP A 46 -5.15 -10.90 6.92
CA ASP A 46 -5.59 -9.81 7.78
C ASP A 46 -4.75 -8.56 7.53
N THR A 47 -3.44 -8.73 7.44
CA THR A 47 -2.52 -7.63 7.17
C THR A 47 -2.67 -7.10 5.74
N MET A 48 -3.05 -7.95 4.78
CA MET A 48 -3.34 -7.54 3.41
C MET A 48 -4.63 -6.71 3.34
N LEU A 49 -5.70 -7.19 3.97
CA LEU A 49 -6.99 -6.50 4.02
C LEU A 49 -6.87 -5.15 4.73
N GLN A 50 -6.11 -5.09 5.82
CA GLN A 50 -5.82 -3.82 6.51
C GLN A 50 -5.08 -2.84 5.59
N ALA A 51 -4.07 -3.30 4.85
CA ALA A 51 -3.35 -2.46 3.92
C ALA A 51 -4.24 -1.96 2.76
N ILE A 52 -5.12 -2.82 2.23
CA ILE A 52 -6.12 -2.44 1.22
C ILE A 52 -7.06 -1.38 1.78
N ALA A 53 -7.58 -1.57 3.00
CA ALA A 53 -8.46 -0.60 3.63
C ALA A 53 -7.77 0.75 3.85
N CYS A 54 -6.48 0.75 4.22
CA CYS A 54 -5.69 1.98 4.34
C CYS A 54 -5.54 2.70 2.99
N GLY A 55 -5.22 1.98 1.91
CA GLY A 55 -5.15 2.58 0.57
C GLY A 55 -6.52 3.09 0.10
N ALA A 56 -7.59 2.33 0.33
CA ALA A 56 -8.95 2.71 -0.06
C ALA A 56 -9.46 3.97 0.65
N ALA A 57 -8.97 4.23 1.87
CA ALA A 57 -9.29 5.44 2.63
C ALA A 57 -8.58 6.70 2.09
N MET A 58 -7.60 6.56 1.20
CA MET A 58 -6.88 7.70 0.66
C MET A 58 -7.73 8.53 -0.31
N THR A 59 -7.62 9.85 -0.13
CA THR A 59 -8.36 10.86 -0.91
C THR A 59 -7.67 11.18 -2.24
N ILE A 60 -6.37 10.91 -2.35
CA ILE A 60 -5.55 11.11 -3.55
C ILE A 60 -4.98 9.77 -4.02
N ASP A 61 -4.69 9.64 -5.31
CA ASP A 61 -3.97 8.49 -5.87
C ASP A 61 -2.49 8.88 -5.97
N LEU A 62 -1.63 8.24 -5.17
CA LEU A 62 -0.19 8.54 -5.17
C LEU A 62 0.52 8.03 -6.44
N THR A 63 -0.16 7.22 -7.26
CA THR A 63 0.40 6.58 -8.44
C THR A 63 0.11 7.33 -9.75
N ASP A 64 -0.80 8.31 -9.73
CA ASP A 64 -1.17 9.13 -10.90
C ASP A 64 -0.84 10.60 -10.68
N LYS A 65 0.18 11.11 -11.40
CA LYS A 65 0.57 12.53 -11.46
C LYS A 65 0.79 13.22 -10.12
N TRP A 66 1.07 12.45 -9.07
CA TRP A 66 1.42 13.00 -7.76
C TRP A 66 2.88 13.46 -7.75
N ASP A 67 3.11 14.72 -7.37
CA ASP A 67 4.44 15.31 -7.23
C ASP A 67 4.78 15.55 -5.75
N PRO A 68 5.70 14.78 -5.14
CA PRO A 68 6.06 14.93 -3.74
C PRO A 68 6.72 16.28 -3.42
N TRP A 69 7.36 16.94 -4.40
CA TRP A 69 8.05 18.20 -4.17
C TRP A 69 7.09 19.35 -3.84
N THR A 70 5.87 19.29 -4.37
CA THR A 70 4.83 20.30 -4.13
C THR A 70 4.38 20.39 -2.67
N VAL A 71 4.61 19.33 -1.88
CA VAL A 71 4.16 19.24 -0.49
C VAL A 71 5.29 19.10 0.52
N MET A 72 6.55 19.08 0.07
CA MET A 72 7.70 18.76 0.93
C MET A 72 7.95 19.77 2.07
N THR A 73 7.48 21.01 1.93
CA THR A 73 7.61 22.05 2.97
C THR A 73 6.42 22.10 3.93
N ARG A 74 5.40 21.26 3.73
CA ARG A 74 4.17 21.26 4.52
C ARG A 74 4.31 20.35 5.74
N ASP A 75 3.50 20.61 6.76
CA ASP A 75 3.47 19.77 7.95
C ASP A 75 2.93 18.36 7.61
N ILE A 76 3.56 17.34 8.20
CA ILE A 76 3.25 15.94 7.87
C ILE A 76 1.89 15.50 8.41
N ASP A 77 1.44 16.05 9.54
CA ASP A 77 0.17 15.69 10.15
C ASP A 77 -1.00 16.38 9.43
N GLU A 78 -0.79 17.61 8.93
CA GLU A 78 -1.72 18.26 8.01
C GLU A 78 -1.90 17.46 6.71
N LEU A 79 -0.79 17.01 6.10
CA LEU A 79 -0.84 16.19 4.89
C LEU A 79 -1.51 14.85 5.11
N ARG A 80 -1.29 14.21 6.25
CA ARG A 80 -1.98 12.95 6.60
C ARG A 80 -3.48 13.12 6.69
N ALA A 81 -3.94 14.19 7.35
CA ALA A 81 -5.36 14.50 7.46
C ALA A 81 -5.96 14.78 6.08
N GLU A 82 -5.28 15.55 5.23
CA GLU A 82 -5.73 15.85 3.86
C GLU A 82 -5.80 14.59 2.99
N TYR A 83 -4.79 13.73 3.06
CA TYR A 83 -4.68 12.53 2.24
C TYR A 83 -5.49 11.34 2.74
N GLY A 84 -6.20 11.47 3.87
CA GLY A 84 -6.98 10.38 4.46
C GLY A 84 -6.11 9.27 5.07
N ILE A 85 -4.85 9.59 5.42
CA ILE A 85 -3.91 8.63 6.01
C ILE A 85 -4.18 8.55 7.51
N ALA A 86 -4.63 7.38 7.98
CA ALA A 86 -4.85 7.13 9.39
C ALA A 86 -3.56 7.38 10.21
N PRO A 87 -3.66 7.89 11.45
CA PRO A 87 -2.51 8.06 12.32
C PRO A 87 -1.77 6.74 12.48
N LYS A 88 -0.44 6.78 12.37
CA LYS A 88 0.37 5.60 12.65
C LYS A 88 0.10 5.18 14.10
N PRO A 89 -0.26 3.92 14.38
CA PRO A 89 -0.36 3.47 15.76
C PRO A 89 0.97 3.73 16.46
N ALA A 90 0.90 4.19 17.71
CA ALA A 90 2.09 4.44 18.51
C ALA A 90 2.99 3.20 18.43
N ARG A 91 4.29 3.42 18.18
CA ARG A 91 5.27 2.33 18.17
C ARG A 91 5.12 1.64 19.52
N LEU A 92 4.74 0.36 19.56
CA LEU A 92 4.95 -0.42 20.76
C LEU A 92 6.44 -0.32 21.05
N THR A 93 6.78 0.41 22.11
CA THR A 93 8.10 0.35 22.69
C THR A 93 8.29 -1.08 23.13
N ASP A 94 9.34 -1.73 22.63
CA ASP A 94 9.77 -3.04 23.11
C ASP A 94 10.06 -2.90 24.62
N ASP A 95 9.19 -3.49 25.44
CA ASP A 95 9.50 -3.83 26.85
C ASP A 95 10.30 -5.14 26.88
#